data_AF-A0A0P7AYQ6-F1
#
_entry.id   AF-A0A0P7AYQ6-F1
#
_cell.length_a   1.000
_cell.length_b   1.000
_cell.length_c   1.000
_cell.angle_alpha   90.00
_cell.angle_beta   90.00
_cell.angle_gamma   90.00
#
_symmetry.space_group_name_H-M   'P 1'
#
loop_
_entity.id
_entity.type
_entity.pdbx_description
1 polymer ?
#
loop_
_entity_poly.entity_id
_entity_poly.type
_entity_poly.pdbx_seq_one_letter_code
_entity_poly.pdbx_strand_id
1 'polypeptide(L)'
;MQISHKERGQKDAKAKPLIGLLLFLISIVLLVVTGPIGFLFGLFQQLFLRGLTGLGAYFLELAISVDQLGNVLMQHLFNWLWITKQGYAFGNRDETISSALGKNKQLGTLTPMGKAIDHLLDIIDPNHSLNSIDYYVQPDS
;
A
#
# COMPACT_ATOMS: atom_id res chain seq x y z
N MET A 1 21.58 -5.27 -4.76
CA MET A 1 20.43 -4.44 -4.35
C MET A 1 20.92 -3.04 -3.96
N GLN A 2 21.27 -2.19 -4.94
CA GLN A 2 21.77 -0.81 -4.72
C GLN A 2 21.00 0.24 -5.53
N ILE A 3 19.92 -0.17 -6.21
CA ILE A 3 19.23 0.67 -7.20
C ILE A 3 18.22 1.63 -6.53
N SER A 4 17.70 1.30 -5.33
CA SER A 4 16.64 2.08 -4.64
C SER A 4 17.10 3.43 -4.07
N HIS A 5 18.32 3.54 -3.54
CA HIS A 5 18.76 4.77 -2.87
C HIS A 5 19.17 5.88 -3.85
N LYS A 6 19.71 5.52 -5.02
CA LYS A 6 20.19 6.48 -6.02
C LYS A 6 19.03 7.19 -6.74
N GLU A 7 17.93 6.48 -7.00
CA GLU A 7 16.74 7.06 -7.63
C GLU A 7 15.93 7.94 -6.67
N ARG A 8 15.89 7.60 -5.37
CA ARG A 8 15.20 8.40 -4.34
C ARG A 8 15.85 9.78 -4.18
N GLY A 9 17.19 9.83 -4.04
CA GLY A 9 17.95 11.08 -3.95
C GLY A 9 17.87 11.97 -5.20
N GLN A 10 17.61 11.39 -6.37
CA GLN A 10 17.44 12.16 -7.61
C GLN A 10 16.03 12.78 -7.76
N LYS A 11 15.00 12.13 -7.21
CA LYS A 11 13.62 12.66 -7.16
C LYS A 11 13.50 13.79 -6.14
N ASP A 12 14.13 13.63 -4.97
CA ASP A 12 14.12 14.63 -3.89
C ASP A 12 14.83 15.94 -4.31
N ALA A 13 15.85 15.86 -5.17
CA ALA A 13 16.57 17.03 -5.67
C ALA A 13 15.76 17.88 -6.69
N LYS A 14 14.69 17.33 -7.29
CA LYS A 14 13.89 18.02 -8.32
C LYS A 14 12.53 18.52 -7.82
N ALA A 15 12.01 17.97 -6.73
CA ALA A 15 10.71 18.38 -6.20
C ALA A 15 10.86 19.66 -5.37
N LYS A 16 10.26 20.77 -5.82
CA LYS A 16 10.11 21.94 -4.95
C LYS A 16 9.14 21.55 -3.82
N PRO A 17 9.50 21.70 -2.52
CA PRO A 17 8.71 21.16 -1.41
C PRO A 17 7.27 21.68 -1.40
N LEU A 18 7.08 22.94 -1.79
CA LEU A 18 5.75 23.56 -1.92
C LEU A 18 4.88 22.92 -3.01
N ILE A 19 5.49 22.46 -4.12
CA ILE A 19 4.75 21.78 -5.19
C ILE A 19 4.24 20.42 -4.69
N GLY A 20 5.06 19.67 -3.94
CA GLY A 20 4.65 18.39 -3.37
C GLY A 20 3.47 18.54 -2.40
N LEU A 21 3.54 19.52 -1.49
CA LEU A 21 2.45 19.83 -0.57
C LEU A 21 1.17 20.25 -1.32
N LEU A 22 1.30 21.12 -2.32
CA LEU A 22 0.16 21.58 -3.12
C LEU A 22 -0.52 20.43 -3.86
N LEU A 23 0.27 19.56 -4.51
CA LEU A 23 -0.25 18.38 -5.20
C LEU A 23 -0.99 17.46 -4.23
N PHE A 24 -0.43 17.21 -3.04
CA PHE A 24 -1.09 16.40 -2.02
C PHE A 24 -2.45 16.99 -1.61
N LEU A 25 -2.52 18.29 -1.32
CA LEU A 25 -3.78 18.96 -0.96
C LEU A 25 -4.82 18.88 -2.08
N ILE A 26 -4.41 19.13 -3.32
CA ILE A 26 -5.29 19.02 -4.49
C ILE A 26 -5.78 17.58 -4.66
N SER A 27 -4.90 16.58 -4.51
CA SER A 27 -5.27 15.16 -4.59
C SER A 27 -6.33 14.78 -3.55
N ILE A 28 -6.23 15.28 -2.31
CA ILE A 28 -7.25 15.05 -1.29
C ILE A 28 -8.59 15.70 -1.66
N VAL A 29 -8.57 16.95 -2.14
CA VAL A 29 -9.80 17.63 -2.58
C VAL A 29 -10.45 16.88 -3.74
N LEU A 30 -9.67 16.47 -4.73
CA LEU A 30 -10.16 15.67 -5.84
C LEU A 30 -10.78 14.36 -5.35
N LEU A 31 -10.08 13.61 -4.49
CA LEU A 31 -10.60 12.35 -3.95
C LEU A 31 -11.92 12.53 -3.20
N VAL A 32 -12.05 13.57 -2.38
CA VAL A 32 -13.28 13.83 -1.61
C VAL A 32 -14.45 14.22 -2.53
N VAL A 33 -14.19 15.00 -3.58
CA VAL A 33 -15.24 15.47 -4.49
C VAL A 33 -15.63 14.40 -5.52
N THR A 34 -14.66 13.74 -6.15
CA THR A 34 -14.90 12.80 -7.25
C THR A 34 -14.97 11.35 -6.80
N GLY A 35 -14.33 11.00 -5.68
CA GLY A 35 -14.27 9.64 -5.15
C GLY A 35 -15.64 9.03 -4.87
N PRO A 36 -16.59 9.72 -4.20
CA PRO A 36 -17.94 9.18 -4.00
C PRO A 36 -18.67 8.88 -5.31
N ILE A 37 -18.52 9.75 -6.30
CA ILE A 37 -19.14 9.59 -7.63
C ILE A 37 -18.51 8.40 -8.35
N GLY A 38 -17.18 8.33 -8.38
CA GLY A 38 -16.44 7.23 -9.00
C GLY A 38 -16.73 5.88 -8.35
N PHE A 39 -16.83 5.85 -7.01
CA PHE A 39 -17.17 4.65 -6.25
C PHE A 39 -18.58 4.15 -6.58
N LEU A 40 -19.60 5.02 -6.56
CA LEU A 40 -20.95 4.63 -6.91
C LEU A 40 -21.03 4.12 -8.35
N PHE A 41 -20.41 4.83 -9.30
CA PHE A 41 -20.37 4.40 -10.69
C PHE A 41 -19.69 3.05 -10.85
N GLY A 42 -18.53 2.84 -10.20
CA GLY A 42 -17.81 1.58 -10.18
C GLY A 42 -18.63 0.43 -9.61
N LEU A 43 -19.33 0.65 -8.49
CA LEU A 43 -20.24 -0.33 -7.89
C LEU A 43 -21.32 -0.77 -8.89
N PHE A 44 -22.03 0.19 -9.50
CA PHE A 44 -23.09 -0.14 -10.44
C PHE A 44 -22.55 -0.84 -11.69
N GLN A 45 -21.44 -0.35 -12.24
CA GLN A 45 -20.83 -0.92 -13.44
C GLN A 45 -20.38 -2.36 -13.21
N GLN A 46 -19.65 -2.62 -12.12
CA GLN A 46 -19.12 -3.96 -11.83
C GLN A 46 -20.23 -4.94 -11.45
N LEU A 47 -21.24 -4.49 -10.68
CA LEU A 47 -22.41 -5.30 -10.36
C LEU A 47 -23.20 -5.68 -11.63
N PHE A 48 -23.42 -4.73 -12.54
CA PHE A 48 -24.26 -4.97 -13.72
C PHE A 48 -23.55 -5.80 -14.80
N LEU A 49 -22.24 -5.59 -15.00
CA LEU A 49 -21.48 -6.30 -16.04
C LEU A 49 -20.96 -7.67 -15.59
N ARG A 50 -20.60 -7.82 -14.31
CA ARG A 50 -19.86 -8.97 -13.80
C ARG A 50 -20.46 -9.57 -12.51
N GLY A 51 -21.58 -9.04 -12.01
CA GLY A 51 -22.27 -9.58 -10.84
C GLY A 51 -21.43 -9.50 -9.56
N LEU A 52 -21.67 -10.44 -8.64
CA LEU A 52 -21.00 -10.47 -7.32
C LEU A 52 -19.49 -10.73 -7.41
N THR A 53 -19.03 -11.47 -8.42
CA THR A 53 -17.59 -11.73 -8.62
C THR A 53 -16.86 -10.46 -9.06
N GLY A 54 -17.47 -9.67 -9.95
CA GLY A 54 -16.94 -8.35 -10.33
C GLY A 54 -16.89 -7.36 -9.19
N LEU A 55 -17.93 -7.33 -8.34
CA LEU A 55 -17.90 -6.52 -7.12
C LEU A 55 -16.78 -6.94 -6.17
N GLY A 56 -16.58 -8.26 -5.97
CA GLY A 56 -15.50 -8.77 -5.14
C GLY A 56 -14.11 -8.31 -5.63
N ALA A 57 -13.85 -8.44 -6.93
CA ALA A 57 -12.60 -7.95 -7.53
C ALA A 57 -12.42 -6.43 -7.35
N TYR A 58 -13.49 -5.64 -7.54
CA TYR A 58 -13.45 -4.20 -7.35
C TYR A 58 -13.14 -3.79 -5.89
N PHE A 59 -13.78 -4.44 -4.92
CA PHE A 59 -13.47 -4.19 -3.50
C PHE A 59 -12.05 -4.61 -3.14
N LEU A 60 -11.52 -5.68 -3.74
CA LEU A 60 -10.14 -6.09 -3.56
C LEU A 60 -9.16 -5.03 -4.09
N GLU A 61 -9.40 -4.48 -5.29
CA GLU A 61 -8.59 -3.39 -5.84
C GLU A 61 -8.60 -2.14 -4.94
N LEU A 62 -9.77 -1.78 -4.40
CA LEU A 62 -9.89 -0.68 -3.44
C LEU A 62 -9.11 -0.97 -2.14
N ALA A 63 -9.21 -2.19 -1.61
CA ALA A 63 -8.49 -2.59 -0.41
C ALA A 63 -6.97 -2.50 -0.61
N ILE A 64 -6.45 -3.02 -1.73
CA ILE A 64 -5.03 -2.94 -2.09
C ILE A 64 -4.59 -1.47 -2.21
N SER A 65 -5.39 -0.63 -2.87
CA SER A 65 -5.08 0.80 -3.05
C SER A 65 -5.00 1.55 -1.72
N VAL A 66 -5.92 1.25 -0.79
CA VAL A 66 -5.91 1.82 0.57
C VAL A 66 -4.69 1.35 1.34
N ASP A 67 -4.34 0.07 1.23
CA ASP A 67 -3.19 -0.52 1.88
C ASP A 67 -1.86 0.10 1.38
N GLN A 68 -1.71 0.28 0.07
CA GLN A 68 -0.59 1.00 -0.55
C GLN A 68 -0.49 2.45 -0.07
N LEU A 69 -1.61 3.17 -0.01
CA LEU A 69 -1.62 4.53 0.55
C LEU A 69 -1.15 4.53 2.01
N GLY A 70 -1.62 3.56 2.81
CA GLY A 70 -1.20 3.39 4.19
C GLY A 70 0.30 3.13 4.31
N ASN A 71 0.87 2.30 3.44
CA ASN A 71 2.31 2.01 3.41
C ASN A 71 3.14 3.28 3.22
N VAL A 72 2.73 4.18 2.31
CA VAL A 72 3.40 5.48 2.09
C VAL A 72 3.18 6.44 3.25
N LEU A 73 1.92 6.62 3.66
CA LEU A 73 1.52 7.62 4.66
C LEU A 73 2.18 7.35 6.02
N MET A 74 2.23 6.08 6.43
CA MET A 74 2.70 5.67 7.75
C MET A 74 4.15 5.13 7.72
N GLN A 75 4.86 5.22 6.59
CA GLN A 75 6.19 4.65 6.39
C GLN A 75 7.16 4.98 7.53
N HIS A 76 7.17 6.23 8.01
CA HIS A 76 8.11 6.67 9.04
C HIS A 76 7.80 6.05 10.40
N LEU A 77 6.50 5.91 10.71
CA LEU A 77 6.03 5.25 11.93
C LEU A 77 6.34 3.75 11.90
N PHE A 78 6.01 3.08 10.80
CA PHE A 78 6.22 1.63 10.66
C PHE A 78 7.70 1.26 10.63
N ASN A 79 8.52 2.03 9.93
CA ASN A 79 9.97 1.85 9.92
C ASN A 79 10.60 2.03 11.30
N TRP A 80 9.99 2.83 12.17
CA TRP A 80 10.46 3.04 13.53
C TRP A 80 9.96 1.97 14.51
N LEU A 81 8.70 1.56 14.40
CA LEU A 81 8.06 0.66 15.35
C LEU A 81 8.17 -0.81 15.01
N TRP A 82 8.03 -1.18 13.74
CA TRP A 82 7.70 -2.57 13.34
C TRP A 82 8.90 -3.36 12.83
N ILE A 83 10.00 -2.69 12.48
CA ILE A 83 11.19 -3.34 11.95
C ILE A 83 12.46 -2.91 12.69
N THR A 84 13.47 -3.77 12.66
CA THR A 84 14.82 -3.44 13.11
C THR A 84 15.51 -2.56 12.08
N LYS A 85 16.68 -1.99 12.45
CA LYS A 85 17.48 -1.15 11.55
C LYS A 85 17.96 -1.87 10.28
N GLN A 86 17.96 -3.20 10.28
CA GLN A 86 18.36 -4.05 9.16
C GLN A 86 17.14 -4.51 8.32
N GLY A 87 15.93 -4.07 8.67
CA GLY A 87 14.70 -4.46 8.00
C GLY A 87 14.48 -3.84 6.63
N TYR A 88 13.59 -4.48 5.87
CA TYR A 88 13.06 -3.96 4.62
C TYR A 88 12.14 -2.78 4.89
N ALA A 89 12.43 -1.62 4.30
CA ALA A 89 11.71 -0.38 4.62
C ALA A 89 10.30 -0.34 4.01
N PHE A 90 9.32 0.07 4.82
CA PHE A 90 8.00 0.53 4.39
C PHE A 90 8.10 1.83 3.58
N GLY A 91 7.07 2.11 2.77
CA GLY A 91 6.92 3.35 2.01
C GLY A 91 7.06 3.25 0.49
N ASN A 92 7.15 2.05 -0.05
CA ASN A 92 7.05 1.87 -1.49
C ASN A 92 5.58 2.03 -1.92
N ARG A 93 5.30 3.06 -2.73
CA ARG A 93 3.94 3.41 -3.17
C ARG A 93 3.25 2.35 -4.02
N ASP A 94 4.03 1.46 -4.62
CA ASP A 94 3.54 0.38 -5.47
C ASP A 94 3.45 -0.94 -4.67
N GLU A 95 3.48 -0.87 -3.33
CA GLU A 95 3.51 -2.03 -2.43
C GLU A 95 2.58 -1.84 -1.22
N THR A 96 1.90 -2.91 -0.80
CA THR A 96 1.00 -2.93 0.37
C THR A 96 1.77 -3.01 1.69
N ILE A 97 1.12 -2.64 2.81
CA ILE A 97 1.70 -2.83 4.16
C ILE A 97 1.95 -4.32 4.40
N SER A 98 0.99 -5.17 4.02
CA SER A 98 1.08 -6.61 4.22
C SER A 98 2.30 -7.23 3.52
N SER A 99 2.63 -6.79 2.28
CA SER A 99 3.78 -7.27 1.52
C SER A 99 5.10 -6.89 2.19
N ALA A 100 5.22 -5.61 2.59
CA ALA A 100 6.41 -5.13 3.29
C ALA A 100 6.60 -5.84 4.63
N LEU A 101 5.51 -6.13 5.36
CA LEU A 101 5.53 -6.90 6.59
C LEU A 101 5.95 -8.36 6.35
N GLY A 102 5.41 -9.00 5.31
CA GLY A 102 5.77 -10.36 4.90
C GLY A 102 7.25 -10.52 4.54
N LYS A 103 7.81 -9.56 3.78
CA LYS A 103 9.26 -9.53 3.50
C LYS A 103 10.09 -9.44 4.78
N ASN A 104 9.69 -8.61 5.74
CA ASN A 104 10.37 -8.52 7.02
C ASN A 104 10.20 -9.78 7.90
N LYS A 105 9.07 -10.47 7.80
CA LYS A 105 8.85 -11.78 8.44
C LYS A 105 9.84 -12.81 7.90
N GLN A 106 9.98 -12.90 6.58
CA GLN A 106 10.95 -13.79 5.92
C GLN A 106 12.40 -13.45 6.29
N LEU A 107 12.72 -12.16 6.39
CA LEU A 107 14.06 -11.69 6.77
C LEU A 107 14.33 -11.79 8.29
N GLY A 108 13.32 -12.10 9.10
CA GLY A 108 13.45 -12.14 10.57
C GLY A 108 13.71 -10.77 11.20
N THR A 109 13.36 -9.68 10.51
CA THR A 109 13.67 -8.29 10.90
C THR A 109 12.50 -7.56 11.56
N LEU A 110 11.41 -8.25 11.87
CA LEU A 110 10.28 -7.68 12.62
C LEU A 110 10.62 -7.49 14.10
N THR A 111 10.22 -6.34 14.66
CA THR A 111 10.20 -6.12 16.11
C THR A 111 9.05 -6.93 16.75
N PRO A 112 8.99 -7.02 18.10
CA PRO A 112 7.84 -7.65 18.77
C PRO A 112 6.49 -7.03 18.36
N MET A 113 6.46 -5.70 18.17
CA MET A 113 5.26 -5.02 17.69
C MET A 113 4.92 -5.39 16.24
N GLY A 114 5.93 -5.43 15.36
CA GLY A 114 5.73 -5.88 13.98
C GLY A 114 5.21 -7.31 13.89
N LYS A 115 5.71 -8.22 14.74
CA LYS A 115 5.22 -9.61 14.84
C LYS A 115 3.78 -9.69 15.35
N ALA A 116 3.39 -8.82 16.29
CA ALA A 116 2.02 -8.78 16.78
C ALA A 116 1.03 -8.35 15.69
N ILE A 117 1.42 -7.38 14.86
CA ILE A 117 0.61 -6.94 13.71
C ILE A 117 0.54 -8.03 12.64
N ASP A 118 1.65 -8.69 12.34
CA ASP A 118 1.69 -9.83 11.40
C ASP A 118 0.74 -10.96 11.84
N HIS A 119 0.74 -11.28 13.14
CA HIS A 119 -0.17 -12.27 13.70
C HIS A 119 -1.64 -11.82 13.64
N LEU A 120 -1.93 -10.52 13.80
CA LEU A 120 -3.28 -9.99 13.63
C LEU A 120 -3.78 -10.18 12.18
N LEU A 121 -2.93 -9.95 11.19
CA LEU A 121 -3.27 -10.17 9.79
C LEU A 121 -3.49 -11.67 9.49
N ASP A 122 -2.65 -12.54 10.03
CA ASP A 122 -2.79 -14.00 9.88
C ASP A 122 -4.09 -14.57 10.49
N ILE A 123 -4.69 -13.88 11.48
CA ILE A 123 -6.01 -14.24 12.03
C ILE A 123 -7.14 -13.96 11.03
N ILE A 124 -7.02 -12.89 10.25
CA ILE A 124 -8.03 -12.48 9.26
C ILE A 124 -7.96 -13.38 8.03
N ASP A 125 -6.75 -13.64 7.56
CA ASP A 125 -6.48 -14.52 6.41
C ASP A 125 -5.17 -15.30 6.67
N PRO A 126 -5.19 -16.63 6.77
CA PRO A 126 -3.98 -17.40 7.09
C PRO A 126 -2.83 -17.15 6.10
N ASN A 127 -1.66 -16.76 6.60
CA ASN A 127 -0.48 -16.38 5.81
C ASN A 127 -0.69 -15.14 4.93
N HIS A 128 -1.60 -14.24 5.31
CA HIS A 128 -1.93 -13.05 4.53
C HIS A 128 -0.69 -12.27 4.10
N SER A 129 0.25 -12.03 5.03
CA SER A 129 1.45 -11.24 4.76
C SER A 129 2.39 -11.92 3.77
N LEU A 130 2.58 -13.24 3.87
CA LEU A 130 3.42 -14.01 2.94
C LEU A 130 2.79 -14.12 1.56
N ASN A 131 1.47 -14.37 1.49
CA ASN A 131 0.73 -14.44 0.24
C ASN A 131 0.74 -13.08 -0.48
N SER A 132 0.83 -11.98 0.27
CA SER A 132 0.83 -10.63 -0.30
C SER A 132 2.17 -10.18 -0.90
N ILE A 133 3.27 -10.91 -0.69
CA ILE A 133 4.60 -10.57 -1.22
C ILE A 133 4.61 -10.56 -2.77
N ASP A 134 3.81 -11.43 -3.39
CA ASP A 134 3.75 -11.61 -4.83
C ASP A 134 2.67 -10.73 -5.51
N TYR A 135 1.93 -9.90 -4.77
CA TYR A 135 0.97 -8.94 -5.34
C TYR A 135 1.66 -7.74 -6.03
N TYR A 136 2.72 -7.98 -6.80
CA TYR A 136 3.10 -7.07 -7.87
C TYR A 136 1.95 -7.06 -8.88
N VAL A 137 0.95 -6.21 -8.61
CA VAL A 137 -0.25 -6.01 -9.43
C VAL A 137 0.21 -5.42 -10.77
N GLN A 138 0.53 -6.28 -11.73
CA GLN A 138 0.29 -5.94 -13.12
C GLN A 138 -1.22 -6.05 -13.30
N PRO A 139 -1.93 -4.98 -13.69
CA PRO A 139 -3.28 -5.17 -14.20
C PRO A 139 -3.15 -6.08 -15.42
N ASP A 140 -3.86 -7.19 -15.42
CA ASP A 140 -4.00 -8.01 -16.62
C ASP A 140 -4.54 -7.11 -17.73
N SER A 141 -3.70 -6.87 -18.73
CA SER A 141 -3.96 -6.00 -19.89
C SER A 141 -5.08 -6.52 -20.77
#